data_AF-A0A843D964-F1
#
_entry.id   AF-A0A843D964-F1
#
_cell.length_a   1.000
_cell.length_b   1.000
_cell.length_c   1.000
_cell.angle_alpha   90.00
_cell.angle_beta   90.00
_cell.angle_gamma   90.00
#
_symmetry.space_group_name_H-M   'P 1'
#
loop_
_entity.id
_entity.type
_entity.pdbx_description
1 polymer ?
#
loop_
_entity_poly.entity_id
_entity_poly.type
_entity_poly.pdbx_seq_one_letter_code
_entity_poly.pdbx_strand_id
1 'polypeptide(L)'
;MSNEEMLKQLRNITKDKKNWKSRIDYVASKLDDDYSDEVKAKTLWILGEMGLNYPIEIEPYVKGIATYLDDENPKLRERAVNALGRIGRADKNLILNYFNQLMDMRNDDAGNVRLAFVWACENIATNSPELFCEKMDLFYNMIFDSNEKVRIESPEMFRVMGKRKPQCVEPYLKKLELIALNDTHRVVRIHSEGAVRITKKELK
;
A
#
# COMPACT_ATOMS: atom_id res chain seq x y z
N MET A 1 10.45 22.49 20.50
CA MET A 1 9.39 21.53 20.89
C MET A 1 10.02 20.15 20.85
N SER A 2 9.81 19.32 21.86
CA SER A 2 10.42 17.97 21.91
C SER A 2 9.75 17.02 20.90
N ASN A 3 10.43 15.91 20.58
CA ASN A 3 9.85 14.85 19.74
C ASN A 3 8.55 14.30 20.34
N GLU A 4 8.49 14.12 21.66
CA GLU A 4 7.29 13.64 22.35
C GLU A 4 6.11 14.60 22.22
N GLU A 5 6.38 15.90 22.39
CA GLU A 5 5.38 16.96 22.20
C GLU A 5 4.86 16.98 20.76
N MET A 6 5.77 16.85 19.78
CA MET A 6 5.41 16.79 18.35
C MET A 6 4.54 15.57 18.04
N LEU A 7 4.94 14.38 18.50
CA LEU A 7 4.17 13.15 18.30
C LEU A 7 2.79 13.23 18.97
N LYS A 8 2.69 13.85 20.15
CA LYS A 8 1.40 14.10 20.82
C LYS A 8 0.51 15.04 19.99
N GLN A 9 1.07 16.11 19.42
CA GLN A 9 0.33 17.01 18.53
C GLN A 9 -0.17 16.29 17.28
N LEU A 10 0.71 15.55 16.58
CA LEU A 10 0.34 14.76 15.42
C LEU A 10 -0.77 13.74 15.75
N ARG A 11 -0.68 13.06 16.91
CA ARG A 11 -1.75 12.15 17.39
C ARG A 11 -3.08 12.88 17.59
N ASN A 12 -3.08 14.11 18.10
CA ASN A 12 -4.31 14.88 18.24
C ASN A 12 -4.90 15.25 16.87
N ILE A 13 -4.07 15.63 15.90
CA ILE A 13 -4.51 15.90 14.52
C ILE A 13 -5.16 14.65 13.91
N THR A 14 -4.63 13.44 14.17
CA THR A 14 -5.23 12.21 13.63
C THR A 14 -6.67 11.95 14.10
N LYS A 15 -7.05 12.49 15.26
CA LYS A 15 -8.40 12.36 15.81
C LYS A 15 -9.34 13.44 15.28
N ASP A 16 -8.80 14.61 14.92
CA ASP A 16 -9.57 15.76 14.44
C ASP A 16 -9.74 15.75 12.91
N LYS A 17 -10.46 14.74 12.41
CA LYS A 17 -10.68 14.56 10.96
C LYS A 17 -11.36 15.74 10.27
N LYS A 18 -12.18 16.50 11.01
CA LYS A 18 -12.94 17.65 10.49
C LYS A 18 -12.01 18.76 9.98
N ASN A 19 -10.83 18.89 10.59
CA ASN A 19 -9.85 19.92 10.24
C ASN A 19 -8.67 19.38 9.41
N TRP A 20 -8.75 18.15 8.88
CA TRP A 20 -7.63 17.58 8.12
C TRP A 20 -7.26 18.41 6.90
N LYS A 21 -8.23 18.80 6.09
CA LYS A 21 -8.00 19.60 4.87
C LYS A 21 -7.14 20.86 5.12
N SER A 22 -7.45 21.62 6.18
CA SER A 22 -6.72 22.85 6.52
C SER A 22 -5.40 22.62 7.26
N ARG A 23 -5.08 21.36 7.61
CA ARG A 23 -3.87 20.98 8.36
C ARG A 23 -2.83 20.26 7.50
N ILE A 24 -3.13 19.96 6.24
CA ILE A 24 -2.21 19.22 5.36
C ILE A 24 -0.86 19.92 5.28
N ASP A 25 -0.82 21.22 5.00
CA ASP A 25 0.44 21.99 4.91
C ASP A 25 1.25 21.92 6.21
N TYR A 26 0.58 22.09 7.34
CA TYR A 26 1.22 22.00 8.66
C TYR A 26 1.79 20.60 8.94
N VAL A 27 1.06 19.55 8.55
CA VAL A 27 1.53 18.16 8.72
C VAL A 27 2.68 17.89 7.76
N ALA A 28 2.58 18.31 6.50
CA ALA A 28 3.62 18.10 5.49
C ALA A 28 4.95 18.79 5.85
N SER A 29 4.87 19.96 6.50
CA SER A 29 6.02 20.63 7.12
C SER A 29 6.81 19.73 8.10
N LYS A 30 6.25 18.61 8.58
CA LYS A 30 6.94 17.69 9.51
C LYS A 30 7.72 16.59 8.78
N LEU A 31 7.92 16.75 7.48
CA LEU A 31 8.87 15.99 6.68
C LEU A 31 10.23 16.70 6.52
N ASP A 32 10.38 17.93 7.03
CA ASP A 32 11.67 18.64 7.02
C ASP A 32 12.76 17.85 7.76
N ASP A 33 14.02 18.06 7.36
CA ASP A 33 15.17 17.31 7.88
C ASP A 33 15.46 17.50 9.36
N ASP A 34 14.94 18.58 9.94
CA ASP A 34 15.07 18.87 11.38
C ASP A 34 14.22 17.94 12.27
N TYR A 35 13.31 17.14 11.69
CA TYR A 35 12.46 16.22 12.44
C TYR A 35 13.01 14.79 12.46
N SER A 36 12.85 14.11 13.60
CA SER A 36 13.25 12.72 13.74
C SER A 36 12.48 11.77 12.83
N ASP A 37 13.07 10.62 12.52
CA ASP A 37 12.43 9.56 11.74
C ASP A 37 11.09 9.11 12.33
N GLU A 38 10.93 9.15 13.65
CA GLU A 38 9.67 8.80 14.32
C GLU A 38 8.56 9.82 13.99
N VAL A 39 8.92 11.11 13.98
CA VAL A 39 8.02 12.19 13.58
C VAL A 39 7.72 12.06 12.09
N LYS A 40 8.73 11.94 11.23
CA LYS A 40 8.59 11.75 9.77
C LYS A 40 7.72 10.53 9.44
N ALA A 41 7.93 9.39 10.11
CA ALA A 41 7.13 8.18 9.94
C ALA A 41 5.65 8.39 10.32
N LYS A 42 5.37 9.13 11.41
CA LYS A 42 4.01 9.47 11.79
C LYS A 42 3.39 10.45 10.80
N THR A 43 4.16 11.42 10.31
CA THR A 43 3.76 12.39 9.30
C THR A 43 3.35 11.71 8.00
N LEU A 44 4.21 10.86 7.42
CA LEU A 44 3.91 10.08 6.21
C LEU A 44 2.62 9.27 6.36
N TRP A 45 2.43 8.62 7.52
CA TRP A 45 1.19 7.88 7.79
C TRP A 45 -0.06 8.77 7.74
N ILE A 46 0.00 9.97 8.34
CA ILE A 46 -1.13 10.92 8.37
C ILE A 46 -1.38 11.47 6.97
N LEU A 47 -0.34 11.86 6.24
CA LEU A 47 -0.45 12.37 4.88
C LEU A 47 -1.10 11.36 3.94
N GLY A 48 -0.82 10.06 4.10
CA GLY A 48 -1.52 9.00 3.37
C GLY A 48 -3.03 8.94 3.67
N GLU A 49 -3.43 9.08 4.94
CA GLU A 49 -4.84 9.12 5.32
C GLU A 49 -5.53 10.41 4.83
N MET A 50 -4.83 11.54 4.90
CA MET A 50 -5.32 12.82 4.39
C MET A 50 -5.48 12.76 2.88
N GLY A 51 -4.49 12.24 2.14
CA GLY A 51 -4.55 12.12 0.69
C GLY A 51 -5.61 11.16 0.17
N LEU A 52 -6.01 10.15 0.97
CA LEU A 52 -7.16 9.31 0.65
C LEU A 52 -8.49 10.11 0.66
N ASN A 53 -8.59 11.17 1.47
CA ASN A 53 -9.81 11.95 1.65
C ASN A 53 -9.78 13.31 0.94
N TYR A 54 -8.58 13.82 0.65
CA TYR A 54 -8.31 15.16 0.12
C TYR A 54 -7.21 15.08 -0.96
N PRO A 55 -7.48 14.41 -2.11
CA PRO A 55 -6.47 14.18 -3.14
C PRO A 55 -6.00 15.46 -3.83
N ILE A 56 -6.84 16.50 -3.93
CA ILE A 56 -6.45 17.78 -4.54
C ILE A 56 -5.44 18.50 -3.65
N GLU A 57 -5.68 18.50 -2.34
CA GLU A 57 -4.86 19.24 -1.39
C GLU A 57 -3.54 18.52 -1.05
N ILE A 58 -3.47 17.20 -1.23
CA ILE A 58 -2.24 16.43 -1.00
C ILE A 58 -1.26 16.51 -2.18
N GLU A 59 -1.75 16.84 -3.39
CA GLU A 59 -0.99 16.82 -4.65
C GLU A 59 0.40 17.51 -4.55
N PRO A 60 0.54 18.71 -3.96
CA PRO A 60 1.84 19.39 -3.87
C PRO A 60 2.90 18.60 -3.08
N TYR A 61 2.46 17.69 -2.21
CA TYR A 61 3.32 16.95 -1.29
C TYR A 61 3.67 15.55 -1.78
N VAL A 62 3.02 15.05 -2.85
CA VAL A 62 3.21 13.68 -3.32
C VAL A 62 4.66 13.42 -3.73
N LYS A 63 5.32 14.39 -4.37
CA LYS A 63 6.76 14.30 -4.69
C LYS A 63 7.61 14.12 -3.43
N GLY A 64 7.38 14.92 -2.40
CA GLY A 64 8.11 14.84 -1.12
C GLY A 64 7.80 13.57 -0.33
N ILE A 65 6.64 12.96 -0.52
CA ILE A 65 6.34 11.63 0.03
C ILE A 65 7.14 10.56 -0.75
N ALA A 66 7.20 10.66 -2.08
CA ALA A 66 7.87 9.70 -2.93
C ALA A 66 9.39 9.66 -2.77
N THR A 67 10.04 10.75 -2.34
CA THR A 67 11.48 10.75 -2.05
C THR A 67 11.85 9.77 -0.93
N TYR A 68 10.92 9.47 -0.02
CA TYR A 68 11.13 8.50 1.05
C TYR A 68 11.07 7.03 0.59
N LEU A 69 10.78 6.75 -0.69
CA LEU A 69 10.90 5.38 -1.23
C LEU A 69 12.35 4.90 -1.26
N ASP A 70 13.30 5.82 -1.33
CA ASP A 70 14.75 5.54 -1.40
C ASP A 70 15.47 5.87 -0.07
N ASP A 71 14.72 6.04 1.03
CA ASP A 71 15.27 6.39 2.34
C ASP A 71 16.03 5.22 2.98
N GLU A 72 17.16 5.48 3.63
CA GLU A 72 17.96 4.46 4.33
C GLU A 72 17.18 3.76 5.45
N ASN A 73 16.24 4.46 6.09
CA ASN A 73 15.41 3.90 7.14
C ASN A 73 14.22 3.10 6.54
N PRO A 74 14.17 1.76 6.71
CA PRO A 74 13.09 0.94 6.17
C PRO A 74 11.71 1.32 6.74
N LYS A 75 11.67 1.96 7.92
CA LYS A 75 10.40 2.45 8.46
C LYS A 75 9.85 3.63 7.66
N LEU A 76 10.71 4.51 7.15
CA LEU A 76 10.29 5.63 6.33
C LEU A 76 9.85 5.14 4.94
N ARG A 77 10.60 4.21 4.33
CA ARG A 77 10.18 3.52 3.09
C ARG A 77 8.81 2.86 3.24
N GLU A 78 8.60 2.06 4.30
CA GLU A 78 7.31 1.43 4.60
C GLU A 78 6.17 2.46 4.67
N ARG A 79 6.40 3.61 5.31
CA ARG A 79 5.38 4.65 5.47
C ARG A 79 5.10 5.41 4.18
N ALA A 80 6.12 5.66 3.37
CA ALA A 80 5.98 6.27 2.06
C ALA A 80 5.15 5.39 1.13
N VAL A 81 5.46 4.10 1.05
CA VAL A 81 4.71 3.10 0.27
C VAL A 81 3.23 3.07 0.65
N ASN A 82 2.94 2.99 1.95
CA ASN A 82 1.56 3.01 2.45
C ASN A 82 0.83 4.32 2.09
N ALA A 83 1.52 5.46 2.21
CA ALA A 83 0.94 6.76 1.89
C ALA A 83 0.59 6.86 0.40
N LEU A 84 1.52 6.49 -0.48
CA LEU A 84 1.30 6.48 -1.93
C LEU A 84 0.18 5.50 -2.34
N GLY A 85 0.09 4.34 -1.69
CA GLY A 85 -1.01 3.39 -1.93
C GLY A 85 -2.39 3.98 -1.64
N ARG A 86 -2.51 4.73 -0.54
CA ARG A 86 -3.76 5.41 -0.15
C ARG A 86 -4.09 6.60 -1.05
N ILE A 87 -3.08 7.40 -1.40
CA ILE A 87 -3.22 8.51 -2.33
C ILE A 87 -3.67 7.98 -3.70
N GLY A 88 -2.98 6.95 -4.22
CA GLY A 88 -3.32 6.33 -5.51
C GLY A 88 -4.68 5.62 -5.53
N ARG A 89 -5.20 5.20 -4.37
CA ARG A 89 -6.60 4.74 -4.25
C ARG A 89 -7.60 5.87 -4.47
N ALA A 90 -7.32 7.07 -3.96
CA ALA A 90 -8.16 8.24 -4.16
C ALA A 90 -8.05 8.76 -5.59
N ASP A 91 -6.81 8.93 -6.08
CA ASP A 91 -6.53 9.33 -7.45
C ASP A 91 -5.20 8.72 -7.92
N LYS A 92 -5.27 7.78 -8.89
CA LYS A 92 -4.08 7.15 -9.46
C LYS A 92 -3.15 8.13 -10.16
N ASN A 93 -3.67 9.23 -10.72
CA ASN A 93 -2.87 10.15 -11.53
C ASN A 93 -1.77 10.82 -10.71
N LEU A 94 -2.04 11.03 -9.41
CA LEU A 94 -1.07 11.59 -8.47
C LEU A 94 0.17 10.72 -8.29
N ILE A 95 0.06 9.40 -8.47
CA ILE A 95 1.17 8.47 -8.24
C ILE A 95 1.81 7.93 -9.51
N LEU A 96 1.29 8.23 -10.71
CA LEU A 96 1.77 7.64 -11.96
C LEU A 96 3.25 7.91 -12.23
N ASN A 97 3.73 9.12 -11.92
CA ASN A 97 5.14 9.49 -12.09
C ASN A 97 6.10 8.69 -11.19
N TYR A 98 5.59 8.12 -10.09
CA TYR A 98 6.36 7.35 -9.11
C TYR A 98 6.01 5.87 -9.15
N PHE A 99 5.15 5.44 -10.08
CA PHE A 99 4.59 4.09 -10.07
C PHE A 99 5.66 3.03 -10.25
N ASN A 100 6.67 3.26 -11.10
CA ASN A 100 7.78 2.32 -11.27
C ASN A 100 8.61 2.17 -9.97
N GLN A 101 8.93 3.27 -9.30
CA GLN A 101 9.63 3.22 -8.00
C GLN A 101 8.79 2.48 -6.96
N LEU A 102 7.49 2.76 -6.90
CA LEU A 102 6.56 2.02 -6.03
C LEU A 102 6.55 0.52 -6.35
N MET A 103 6.60 0.14 -7.63
CA MET A 103 6.68 -1.26 -8.05
C MET A 103 7.99 -1.93 -7.64
N ASP A 104 9.10 -1.20 -7.57
CA ASP A 104 10.40 -1.73 -7.17
C ASP A 104 10.51 -2.08 -5.68
N MET A 105 9.62 -1.51 -4.85
CA MET A 105 9.53 -1.83 -3.42
C MET A 105 9.17 -3.30 -3.13
N ARG A 106 8.72 -4.05 -4.14
CA ARG A 106 8.59 -5.52 -4.07
C ARG A 106 9.92 -6.23 -3.79
N ASN A 107 11.05 -5.61 -4.14
CA ASN A 107 12.39 -6.17 -4.01
C ASN A 107 13.14 -5.61 -2.79
N ASP A 108 12.47 -4.80 -1.96
CA ASP A 108 13.08 -4.22 -0.77
C ASP A 108 13.62 -5.32 0.15
N ASP A 109 14.76 -5.06 0.80
CA ASP A 109 15.39 -5.99 1.72
C ASP A 109 14.54 -6.23 2.96
N ALA A 110 13.81 -5.20 3.42
CA ALA A 110 12.98 -5.25 4.60
C ALA A 110 11.57 -5.79 4.28
N GLY A 111 11.22 -6.93 4.89
CA GLY A 111 9.94 -7.59 4.63
C GLY A 111 8.69 -6.76 5.02
N ASN A 112 8.81 -5.79 5.94
CA ASN A 112 7.75 -4.83 6.25
C ASN A 112 7.49 -3.86 5.10
N VAL A 113 8.51 -3.50 4.32
CA VAL A 113 8.35 -2.63 3.14
C VAL A 113 7.70 -3.41 2.01
N ARG A 114 8.14 -4.66 1.76
CA ARG A 114 7.48 -5.56 0.80
C ARG A 114 6.01 -5.83 1.17
N LEU A 115 5.70 -5.95 2.45
CA LEU A 115 4.33 -6.06 2.95
C LEU A 115 3.52 -4.79 2.66
N ALA A 116 4.08 -3.63 2.96
CA ALA A 116 3.45 -2.35 2.64
C ALA A 116 3.19 -2.20 1.14
N PHE A 117 4.09 -2.73 0.30
CA PHE A 117 3.93 -2.74 -1.15
C PHE A 117 2.69 -3.53 -1.60
N VAL A 118 2.45 -4.72 -1.03
CA VAL A 118 1.25 -5.52 -1.31
C VAL A 118 -0.01 -4.73 -0.98
N TRP A 119 -0.08 -4.18 0.25
CA TRP A 119 -1.23 -3.38 0.69
C TRP A 119 -1.42 -2.09 -0.13
N ALA A 120 -0.34 -1.44 -0.56
CA ALA A 120 -0.40 -0.26 -1.40
C ALA A 120 -1.01 -0.60 -2.76
N CYS A 121 -0.55 -1.69 -3.38
CA CYS A 121 -1.09 -2.15 -4.66
C CYS A 121 -2.57 -2.55 -4.56
N GLU A 122 -2.98 -3.23 -3.48
CA GLU A 122 -4.39 -3.56 -3.23
C GLU A 122 -5.27 -2.31 -3.09
N ASN A 123 -4.76 -1.28 -2.40
CA ASN A 123 -5.44 0.00 -2.28
C ASN A 123 -5.61 0.67 -3.65
N ILE A 124 -4.57 0.73 -4.47
CA ILE A 124 -4.64 1.33 -5.80
C ILE A 124 -5.58 0.52 -6.71
N ALA A 125 -5.41 -0.81 -6.74
CA ALA A 125 -6.22 -1.74 -7.54
C ALA A 125 -7.70 -1.72 -7.16
N THR A 126 -8.03 -1.23 -5.96
CA THR A 126 -9.43 -1.10 -5.53
C THR A 126 -10.24 -0.20 -6.47
N ASN A 127 -9.63 0.87 -6.98
CA ASN A 127 -10.27 1.84 -7.89
C ASN A 127 -9.59 1.90 -9.27
N SER A 128 -8.38 1.35 -9.41
CA SER A 128 -7.57 1.38 -10.64
C SER A 128 -6.98 -0.01 -10.98
N PRO A 129 -7.83 -1.06 -11.11
CA PRO A 129 -7.35 -2.43 -11.31
C PRO A 129 -6.59 -2.62 -12.64
N GLU A 130 -6.85 -1.80 -13.65
CA GLU A 130 -6.19 -1.86 -14.97
C GLU A 130 -4.67 -1.69 -14.90
N LEU A 131 -4.13 -1.06 -13.85
CA LEU A 131 -2.68 -0.90 -13.68
C LEU A 131 -1.95 -2.24 -13.43
N PHE A 132 -2.67 -3.29 -13.03
CA PHE A 132 -2.09 -4.52 -12.49
C PHE A 132 -2.33 -5.78 -13.32
N CYS A 133 -3.14 -5.75 -14.37
CA CYS A 133 -3.46 -6.95 -15.16
C CYS A 133 -2.22 -7.67 -15.72
N GLU A 134 -1.23 -6.91 -16.19
CA GLU A 134 0.03 -7.44 -16.71
C GLU A 134 1.09 -7.69 -15.62
N LYS A 135 0.72 -7.54 -14.34
CA LYS A 135 1.63 -7.64 -13.19
C LYS A 135 1.25 -8.76 -12.23
N MET A 136 0.27 -9.60 -12.57
CA MET A 136 -0.23 -10.63 -11.65
C MET A 136 0.83 -11.68 -11.29
N ASP A 137 1.78 -11.98 -12.17
CA ASP A 137 2.86 -12.94 -11.88
C ASP A 137 3.77 -12.46 -10.74
N LEU A 138 3.91 -11.15 -10.57
CA LEU A 138 4.64 -10.56 -9.46
C LEU A 138 4.01 -10.97 -8.13
N PHE A 139 2.70 -10.74 -7.97
CA PHE A 139 2.00 -11.08 -6.74
C PHE A 139 1.93 -12.58 -6.52
N TYR A 140 1.91 -13.38 -7.59
CA TYR A 140 2.00 -14.84 -7.50
C TYR A 140 3.33 -15.25 -6.85
N ASN A 141 4.44 -14.66 -7.27
CA ASN A 141 5.75 -14.93 -6.69
C ASN A 141 5.83 -14.50 -5.21
N MET A 142 5.17 -13.41 -4.83
CA MET A 142 5.15 -12.92 -3.44
C MET A 142 4.38 -13.85 -2.47
N ILE A 143 3.54 -14.77 -2.95
CA ILE A 143 2.95 -15.84 -2.10
C ILE A 143 4.04 -16.77 -1.53
N PHE A 144 5.23 -16.78 -2.13
CA PHE A 144 6.40 -17.55 -1.72
C PHE A 144 7.50 -16.69 -1.09
N ASP A 145 7.21 -15.44 -0.72
CA ASP A 145 8.17 -14.52 -0.09
C ASP A 145 8.76 -15.11 1.21
N SER A 146 10.02 -14.79 1.53
CA SER A 146 10.66 -15.25 2.76
C SER A 146 10.00 -14.71 4.04
N ASN A 147 9.31 -13.57 3.96
CA ASN A 147 8.56 -12.99 5.04
C ASN A 147 7.13 -13.56 5.09
N GLU A 148 6.80 -14.22 6.20
CA GLU A 148 5.49 -14.87 6.38
C GLU A 148 4.30 -13.91 6.18
N LYS A 149 4.39 -12.65 6.62
CA LYS A 149 3.29 -11.69 6.45
C LYS A 149 3.06 -11.33 4.98
N VAL A 150 4.15 -11.21 4.21
CA VAL A 150 4.04 -10.97 2.76
C VAL A 150 3.34 -12.15 2.08
N ARG A 151 3.73 -13.38 2.44
CA ARG A 151 3.05 -14.59 1.93
C ARG A 151 1.56 -14.60 2.26
N ILE A 152 1.19 -14.24 3.49
CA ILE A 152 -0.20 -14.20 3.97
C ILE A 152 -1.05 -13.20 3.18
N GLU A 153 -0.52 -12.01 2.91
CA GLU A 153 -1.30 -10.93 2.31
C GLU A 153 -1.30 -10.97 0.77
N SER A 154 -0.27 -11.54 0.14
CA SER A 154 -0.16 -11.58 -1.34
C SER A 154 -1.37 -12.14 -2.09
N PRO A 155 -2.06 -13.21 -1.61
CA PRO A 155 -3.27 -13.69 -2.27
C PRO A 155 -4.44 -12.68 -2.28
N GLU A 156 -4.46 -11.70 -1.38
CA GLU A 156 -5.54 -10.69 -1.33
C GLU A 156 -5.54 -9.80 -2.56
N MET A 157 -4.39 -9.55 -3.19
CA MET A 157 -4.32 -8.86 -4.49
C MET A 157 -5.12 -9.62 -5.57
N PHE A 158 -5.05 -10.95 -5.60
CA PHE A 158 -5.86 -11.76 -6.51
C PHE A 158 -7.34 -11.70 -6.16
N ARG A 159 -7.70 -11.59 -4.87
CA ARG A 159 -9.09 -11.38 -4.46
C ARG A 159 -9.61 -10.01 -4.90
N VAL A 160 -8.81 -8.96 -4.76
CA VAL A 160 -9.13 -7.59 -5.19
C VAL A 160 -9.33 -7.55 -6.70
N MET A 161 -8.38 -8.10 -7.46
CA MET A 161 -8.43 -8.16 -8.92
C MET A 161 -9.52 -9.10 -9.42
N GLY A 162 -9.72 -10.25 -8.78
CA GLY A 162 -10.78 -11.21 -9.13
C GLY A 162 -12.17 -10.60 -9.03
N LYS A 163 -12.39 -9.69 -8.08
CA LYS A 163 -13.66 -8.95 -7.95
C LYS A 163 -13.89 -7.92 -9.07
N ARG A 164 -12.83 -7.35 -9.65
CA ARG A 164 -12.90 -6.12 -10.47
C ARG A 164 -12.55 -6.34 -11.94
N LYS A 165 -11.58 -7.22 -12.19
CA LYS A 165 -11.03 -7.61 -13.49
C LYS A 165 -10.73 -9.12 -13.46
N PRO A 166 -11.76 -9.97 -13.31
CA PRO A 166 -11.59 -11.42 -13.13
C PRO A 166 -10.79 -12.08 -14.26
N GLN A 167 -10.85 -11.56 -15.49
CA GLN A 167 -10.08 -12.08 -16.63
C GLN A 167 -8.56 -12.00 -16.40
N CYS A 168 -8.09 -11.05 -15.60
CA CYS A 168 -6.68 -10.93 -15.27
C CYS A 168 -6.22 -11.96 -14.21
N VAL A 169 -7.17 -12.56 -13.48
CA VAL A 169 -6.91 -13.60 -12.46
C VAL A 169 -7.20 -15.00 -12.98
N GLU A 170 -8.03 -15.13 -14.02
CA GLU A 170 -8.37 -16.42 -14.65
C GLU A 170 -7.15 -17.33 -14.94
N PRO A 171 -6.03 -16.84 -15.50
CA PRO A 171 -4.84 -17.68 -15.76
C PRO A 171 -4.21 -18.28 -14.49
N TYR A 172 -4.51 -17.72 -13.32
CA TYR A 172 -3.94 -18.12 -12.03
C TYR A 172 -4.84 -19.04 -11.23
N LEU A 173 -6.09 -19.28 -11.66
CA LEU A 173 -7.07 -20.06 -10.88
C LEU A 173 -6.54 -21.42 -10.44
N LYS A 174 -5.97 -22.21 -11.37
CA LYS A 174 -5.39 -23.52 -11.04
C LYS A 174 -4.24 -23.43 -10.03
N LYS A 175 -3.38 -22.41 -10.16
CA LYS A 175 -2.26 -22.19 -9.25
C LYS A 175 -2.76 -21.81 -7.85
N LEU A 176 -3.75 -20.92 -7.77
CA LEU A 176 -4.36 -20.47 -6.50
C LEU A 176 -5.16 -21.60 -5.83
N GLU A 177 -5.84 -22.46 -6.59
CA GLU A 177 -6.49 -23.67 -6.06
C GLU A 177 -5.48 -24.63 -5.44
N LEU A 178 -4.34 -24.85 -6.09
CA LEU A 178 -3.27 -25.68 -5.55
C LEU A 178 -2.74 -25.10 -4.23
N ILE A 179 -2.52 -23.78 -4.16
CA ILE A 179 -2.10 -23.09 -2.94
C ILE A 179 -3.17 -23.22 -1.85
N ALA A 180 -4.45 -23.00 -2.19
CA ALA A 180 -5.57 -23.12 -1.26
C ALA A 180 -5.68 -24.51 -0.62
N LEU A 181 -5.27 -25.57 -1.34
CA LEU A 181 -5.30 -26.95 -0.85
C LEU A 181 -4.02 -27.33 -0.07
N ASN A 182 -2.85 -26.85 -0.49
CA ASN A 182 -1.57 -27.43 -0.08
C ASN A 182 -0.65 -26.49 0.71
N ASP A 183 -0.89 -25.18 0.76
CA ASP A 183 0.00 -24.28 1.49
C ASP A 183 0.02 -24.64 2.98
N THR A 184 1.20 -24.63 3.60
CA THR A 184 1.36 -24.98 5.01
C THR A 184 0.67 -23.96 5.93
N HIS A 185 0.62 -22.69 5.53
CA HIS A 185 0.05 -21.62 6.33
C HIS A 185 -1.46 -21.47 6.10
N ARG A 186 -2.26 -21.65 7.16
CA ARG A 186 -3.73 -21.65 7.09
C ARG A 186 -4.31 -20.38 6.46
N VAL A 187 -3.75 -19.21 6.76
CA VAL A 187 -4.28 -17.94 6.24
C VAL A 187 -3.99 -17.78 4.75
N VAL A 188 -2.84 -18.26 4.25
CA VAL A 188 -2.52 -18.26 2.82
C VAL A 188 -3.55 -19.11 2.06
N ARG A 189 -3.92 -20.26 2.63
CA ARG A 189 -4.99 -21.10 2.07
C ARG A 189 -6.33 -20.37 1.99
N ILE A 190 -6.74 -19.73 3.09
CA ILE A 190 -8.02 -19.00 3.18
C ILE A 190 -8.08 -17.84 2.18
N HIS A 191 -7.03 -17.02 2.09
CA HIS A 191 -7.01 -15.88 1.17
C HIS A 191 -6.98 -16.36 -0.29
N SER A 192 -6.21 -17.41 -0.60
CA SER A 192 -6.19 -18.01 -1.95
C SER A 192 -7.54 -18.61 -2.35
N GLU A 193 -8.21 -19.33 -1.44
CA GLU A 193 -9.57 -19.82 -1.64
C GLU A 193 -10.55 -18.66 -1.88
N GLY A 194 -10.43 -17.58 -1.09
CA GLY A 194 -11.20 -16.36 -1.25
C GLY A 194 -11.04 -15.75 -2.64
N ALA A 195 -9.81 -15.69 -3.16
CA ALA A 195 -9.49 -15.21 -4.50
C ALA A 195 -10.09 -16.11 -5.60
N VAL A 196 -9.97 -17.43 -5.48
CA VAL A 196 -10.57 -18.39 -6.42
C VAL A 196 -12.09 -18.22 -6.45
N ARG A 197 -12.72 -18.21 -5.28
CA ARG A 197 -14.18 -18.13 -5.14
C ARG A 197 -14.74 -16.85 -5.76
N ILE A 198 -14.14 -15.69 -5.46
CA ILE A 198 -14.64 -14.43 -6.02
C ILE A 198 -14.40 -14.36 -7.52
N THR A 199 -13.24 -14.79 -8.02
CA THR A 199 -12.94 -14.76 -9.45
C THR A 199 -13.90 -15.64 -10.24
N LYS A 200 -14.13 -16.89 -9.81
CA LYS A 200 -15.12 -17.78 -10.44
C LYS A 200 -16.54 -17.25 -10.39
N LYS A 201 -16.88 -16.47 -9.36
CA LYS A 201 -18.20 -15.84 -9.25
C LYS A 201 -18.37 -14.74 -10.31
N GLU A 202 -17.33 -13.92 -10.53
CA GLU A 202 -17.39 -12.77 -11.45
C GLU A 202 -17.08 -13.15 -12.92
N LEU A 203 -16.56 -14.36 -13.21
CA LEU A 203 -16.41 -14.90 -14.58
C LEU A 203 -17.71 -15.51 -15.15
N LYS A 204 -18.72 -15.76 -14.32
CA LYS A 204 -20.02 -16.30 -14.73
C LYS A 204 -20.96 -15.19 -15.18
#